data_AF-A0A4D4KEC4-F1
#
_entry.id   AF-A0A4D4KEC4-F1
#
_cell.length_a   1.000
_cell.length_b   1.000
_cell.length_c   1.000
_cell.angle_alpha   90.00
_cell.angle_beta   90.00
_cell.angle_gamma   90.00
#
_symmetry.space_group_name_H-M   'P 1'
#
loop_
_entity.id
_entity.type
_entity.pdbx_description
1 polymer ?
#
loop_
_entity_poly.entity_id
_entity_poly.type
_entity_poly.pdbx_seq_one_letter_code
_entity_poly.pdbx_strand_id
1 'polypeptide(L)'
;MAERPAEGSAFDLVTSSYTGTVRALGQARPWRMSAGSRPLVVAVPHAPGVPDLPGADEEAAALIGMLPGARLLRGQAATRERLMAELQHHDIVHIASHAGSDADRHYEGHLVLHDGRLHFGNIATARAGQRGLAFLSACGTARSRIDVPDESLNLLSAFQLAGFQ
;
A
#
# COMPACT_ATOMS: atom_id res chain seq x y z
N MET A 1 40.69 -18.05 23.99
CA MET A 1 39.87 -16.82 23.95
C MET A 1 38.63 -17.17 23.16
N ALA A 2 37.52 -17.47 23.85
CA ALA A 2 36.28 -17.92 23.20
C ALA A 2 35.52 -16.70 22.67
N GLU A 3 35.21 -16.69 21.38
CA GLU A 3 34.30 -15.72 20.75
C GLU A 3 32.90 -15.86 21.36
N ARG A 4 32.34 -14.74 21.80
CA ARG A 4 30.92 -14.67 22.17
C ARG A 4 30.09 -14.69 20.88
N PRO A 5 29.01 -15.50 20.79
CA PRO A 5 28.10 -15.41 19.66
C PRO A 5 27.49 -14.00 19.63
N ALA A 6 27.36 -13.42 18.43
CA ALA A 6 26.70 -12.14 18.22
C ALA A 6 25.25 -12.26 18.72
N GLU A 7 24.97 -11.63 19.86
CA GLU A 7 23.61 -11.55 20.39
C GLU A 7 22.80 -10.66 19.43
N GLY A 8 21.81 -11.26 18.76
CA GLY A 8 20.92 -10.56 17.83
C GLY A 8 20.30 -9.34 18.50
N SER A 9 20.18 -8.25 17.75
CA SER A 9 19.60 -7.01 18.22
C SER A 9 18.12 -7.22 18.57
N ALA A 10 17.56 -6.40 19.46
CA ALA A 10 16.11 -6.39 19.68
C ALA A 10 15.34 -6.20 18.35
N PHE A 11 15.90 -5.44 17.41
CA PHE A 11 15.32 -5.28 16.07
C PHE A 11 15.23 -6.58 15.25
N ASP A 12 16.04 -7.59 15.57
CA ASP A 12 15.99 -8.92 14.94
C ASP A 12 14.90 -9.81 15.56
N LEU A 13 14.34 -9.41 16.72
CA LEU A 13 13.41 -10.21 17.52
C LEU A 13 12.02 -9.58 17.67
N VAL A 14 11.84 -8.30 17.34
CA VAL A 14 10.53 -7.63 17.38
C VAL A 14 10.05 -7.12 16.03
N THR A 15 8.79 -7.40 15.71
CA THR A 15 8.03 -6.71 14.67
C THR A 15 7.42 -5.44 15.26
N SER A 16 7.83 -4.28 14.76
CA SER A 16 7.24 -3.00 15.16
C SER A 16 6.14 -2.60 14.18
N SER A 17 5.02 -2.12 14.71
CA SER A 17 3.90 -1.59 13.93
C SER A 17 3.55 -0.19 14.42
N TYR A 18 3.20 0.71 13.51
CA TYR A 18 2.81 2.09 13.82
C TYR A 18 1.35 2.36 13.44
N THR A 19 0.68 3.23 14.19
CA THR A 19 -0.67 3.71 13.87
C THR A 19 -0.77 5.20 14.16
N GLY A 20 -1.41 5.95 13.26
CA GLY A 20 -1.44 7.42 13.32
C GLY A 20 -2.26 7.99 14.48
N THR A 21 -3.13 7.19 15.13
CA THR A 21 -3.90 7.63 16.31
C THR A 21 -4.18 6.50 17.31
N VAL A 22 -4.33 6.84 18.60
CA VAL A 22 -4.73 5.89 19.65
C VAL A 22 -6.12 5.29 19.37
N ARG A 23 -7.02 6.05 18.73
CA ARG A 23 -8.33 5.55 18.33
C ARG A 23 -8.22 4.45 17.27
N ALA A 24 -7.35 4.62 16.29
CA ALA A 24 -7.08 3.60 15.29
C ALA A 24 -6.49 2.34 15.94
N LEU A 25 -5.64 2.47 16.96
CA LEU A 25 -5.16 1.32 17.76
C LEU A 25 -6.31 0.57 18.45
N GLY A 26 -7.22 1.27 19.13
CA GLY A 26 -8.35 0.63 19.82
C GLY A 26 -9.37 -0.03 18.87
N GLN A 27 -9.41 0.43 17.62
CA GLN A 27 -10.24 -0.14 16.56
C GLN A 27 -9.52 -1.18 15.70
N ALA A 28 -8.21 -1.36 15.88
CA ALA A 28 -7.45 -2.41 15.23
C ALA A 28 -7.98 -3.76 15.71
N ARG A 29 -8.26 -4.64 14.76
CA ARG A 29 -8.61 -6.03 15.01
C ARG A 29 -7.64 -6.89 14.21
N PRO A 30 -7.20 -8.04 14.74
CA PRO A 30 -6.41 -8.97 13.94
C PRO A 30 -7.25 -9.38 12.74
N TRP A 31 -6.85 -8.91 11.56
CA TRP A 31 -7.45 -9.34 10.32
C TRP A 31 -7.02 -10.78 10.04
N ARG A 32 -7.96 -11.60 9.56
CA ARG A 32 -7.70 -13.00 9.20
C ARG A 32 -8.26 -13.27 7.81
N MET A 33 -7.42 -13.82 6.94
CA MET A 33 -7.87 -14.40 5.68
C MET A 33 -8.97 -15.42 5.94
N SER A 34 -10.05 -15.31 5.19
CA SER A 34 -11.13 -16.30 5.18
C SER A 34 -11.22 -16.95 3.81
N ALA A 35 -11.92 -18.08 3.71
CA ALA A 35 -12.18 -18.72 2.42
C ALA A 35 -13.01 -17.84 1.45
N GLY A 36 -13.65 -16.78 1.95
CA GLY A 36 -14.39 -15.80 1.15
C GLY A 36 -13.58 -14.54 0.82
N SER A 37 -12.32 -14.45 1.23
CA SER A 37 -11.48 -13.30 0.92
C SER A 37 -11.21 -13.20 -0.58
N ARG A 38 -11.15 -11.96 -1.07
CA ARG A 38 -11.01 -11.60 -2.48
C ARG A 38 -9.77 -10.73 -2.60
N PRO A 39 -8.60 -11.31 -2.90
CA PRO A 39 -7.38 -10.53 -3.06
C PRO A 39 -7.35 -9.75 -4.37
N LEU A 40 -6.81 -8.53 -4.30
CA LEU A 40 -6.48 -7.68 -5.43
C LEU A 40 -4.97 -7.43 -5.41
N VAL A 41 -4.30 -7.70 -6.51
CA VAL A 41 -2.89 -7.42 -6.74
C VAL A 41 -2.80 -6.38 -7.84
N VAL A 42 -2.13 -5.26 -7.58
CA VAL A 42 -1.92 -4.17 -8.51
C VAL A 42 -0.43 -4.04 -8.76
N ALA A 43 -0.01 -4.08 -10.03
CA ALA A 43 1.39 -3.97 -10.42
C ALA A 43 1.56 -2.98 -11.56
N VAL A 44 2.41 -1.97 -11.36
CA VAL A 44 2.71 -0.93 -12.36
C VAL A 44 4.22 -0.96 -12.65
N PRO A 45 4.70 -1.96 -13.41
CA PRO A 45 6.13 -2.09 -13.72
C PRO A 45 6.65 -0.98 -14.64
N HIS A 46 5.77 -0.39 -15.46
CA HIS A 46 6.12 0.65 -16.42
C HIS A 46 5.04 1.74 -16.36
N ALA A 47 5.46 2.99 -16.19
CA ALA A 47 4.58 4.15 -16.28
C ALA A 47 5.32 5.35 -16.89
N PRO A 48 4.64 6.21 -17.67
CA PRO A 48 5.28 7.38 -18.27
C PRO A 48 5.91 8.31 -17.23
N GLY A 49 7.14 8.74 -17.46
CA GLY A 49 7.81 9.76 -16.64
C GLY A 49 8.43 9.27 -15.33
N VAL A 50 8.48 7.95 -15.11
CA VAL A 50 9.19 7.32 -13.98
C VAL A 50 10.04 6.14 -14.45
N PRO A 51 11.11 5.76 -13.73
CA PRO A 51 11.92 4.58 -14.07
C PRO A 51 11.11 3.29 -14.03
N ASP A 52 11.53 2.29 -14.81
CA ASP A 52 10.93 0.96 -14.76
C ASP A 52 11.09 0.32 -13.37
N LEU A 53 10.06 -0.41 -12.95
CA LEU A 53 9.96 -1.09 -11.67
C LEU A 53 9.75 -2.60 -11.89
N PRO A 54 10.75 -3.34 -12.42
CA PRO A 54 10.60 -4.75 -12.77
C PRO A 54 10.23 -5.65 -11.56
N GLY A 55 10.67 -5.27 -10.35
CA GLY A 55 10.30 -5.95 -9.12
C GLY A 55 8.78 -6.00 -8.87
N ALA A 56 8.00 -5.05 -9.41
CA ALA A 56 6.54 -5.09 -9.31
C ALA A 56 5.93 -6.31 -10.01
N ASP A 57 6.54 -6.78 -11.11
CA ASP A 57 6.08 -7.98 -11.81
C ASP A 57 6.46 -9.25 -11.07
N GLU A 58 7.66 -9.30 -10.49
CA GLU A 58 8.14 -10.42 -9.69
C GLU A 58 7.28 -10.60 -8.43
N GLU A 59 7.01 -9.51 -7.71
CA GLU A 59 6.12 -9.50 -6.54
C GLU A 59 4.70 -9.95 -6.90
N ALA A 60 4.14 -9.42 -8.00
CA ALA A 60 2.82 -9.81 -8.44
C ALA A 60 2.73 -11.29 -8.81
N ALA A 61 3.73 -11.82 -9.54
CA ALA A 61 3.77 -13.23 -9.91
C ALA A 61 3.82 -14.14 -8.68
N ALA A 62 4.63 -13.79 -7.67
CA ALA A 62 4.71 -14.52 -6.43
C ALA A 62 3.36 -14.52 -5.67
N LEU A 63 2.72 -13.34 -5.56
CA LEU A 63 1.45 -13.20 -4.86
C LEU A 63 0.29 -13.92 -5.55
N ILE A 64 0.21 -13.88 -6.88
CA ILE A 64 -0.80 -14.62 -7.63
C ILE A 64 -0.64 -16.14 -7.42
N GLY A 65 0.59 -16.63 -7.27
CA GLY A 65 0.86 -18.03 -6.92
C GLY A 65 0.44 -18.40 -5.49
N MET A 66 0.52 -17.46 -4.54
CA MET A 66 0.22 -17.68 -3.12
C MET A 66 -1.24 -17.40 -2.72
N LEU A 67 -1.96 -16.59 -3.50
CA LEU A 67 -3.29 -16.11 -3.17
C LEU A 67 -4.32 -16.65 -4.19
N PRO A 68 -4.97 -17.79 -3.90
CA PRO A 68 -6.00 -18.35 -4.77
C PRO A 68 -7.14 -17.35 -5.03
N GLY A 69 -7.53 -17.20 -6.29
CA GLY A 69 -8.61 -16.29 -6.68
C GLY A 69 -8.24 -14.80 -6.68
N ALA A 70 -6.96 -14.46 -6.50
CA ALA A 70 -6.49 -13.09 -6.59
C ALA A 70 -6.75 -12.48 -7.99
N ARG A 71 -7.30 -11.28 -8.01
CA ARG A 71 -7.47 -10.47 -9.22
C ARG A 71 -6.20 -9.66 -9.46
N LEU A 72 -5.70 -9.67 -10.70
CA LEU A 72 -4.51 -8.92 -11.10
C LEU A 72 -4.90 -7.70 -11.95
N LEU A 73 -4.48 -6.51 -11.53
CA LEU A 73 -4.41 -5.30 -12.35
C LEU A 73 -2.95 -4.98 -12.64
N ARG A 74 -2.48 -5.31 -13.86
CA ARG A 74 -1.09 -5.11 -14.27
C ARG A 74 -0.97 -4.12 -15.42
N GLY A 75 0.03 -3.25 -15.38
CA GLY A 75 0.39 -2.36 -16.47
C GLY A 75 -0.81 -1.56 -16.96
N GLN A 76 -1.17 -1.70 -18.24
CA GLN A 76 -2.29 -1.03 -18.89
C GLN A 76 -3.64 -1.22 -18.17
N ALA A 77 -3.82 -2.31 -17.43
CA ALA A 77 -5.04 -2.57 -16.66
C ALA A 77 -5.08 -1.85 -15.30
N ALA A 78 -3.92 -1.40 -14.78
CA ALA A 78 -3.81 -0.67 -13.53
C ALA A 78 -4.09 0.83 -13.77
N THR A 79 -5.36 1.15 -14.04
CA THR A 79 -5.84 2.53 -14.21
C THR A 79 -6.52 3.05 -12.95
N ARG A 80 -6.61 4.38 -12.82
CA ARG A 80 -7.30 5.05 -11.70
C ARG A 80 -8.73 4.54 -11.51
N GLU A 81 -9.50 4.54 -12.58
CA GLU A 81 -10.91 4.12 -12.55
C GLU A 81 -11.06 2.66 -12.11
N ARG A 82 -10.27 1.76 -12.70
CA ARG A 82 -10.32 0.32 -12.37
C ARG A 82 -9.90 0.08 -10.92
N LEU A 83 -8.81 0.68 -10.48
CA LEU A 83 -8.36 0.53 -9.10
C LEU A 83 -9.46 0.98 -8.12
N MET A 84 -10.03 2.17 -8.33
CA MET A 84 -11.08 2.70 -7.46
C MET A 84 -12.34 1.82 -7.44
N ALA A 85 -12.73 1.24 -8.58
CA ALA A 85 -13.84 0.31 -8.66
C ALA A 85 -13.57 -1.00 -7.91
N GLU A 86 -12.37 -1.57 -8.06
CA GLU A 86 -12.01 -2.83 -7.39
C GLU A 86 -11.83 -2.66 -5.87
N LEU A 87 -11.34 -1.51 -5.38
CA LEU A 87 -11.13 -1.28 -3.94
C LEU A 87 -12.41 -1.51 -3.10
N GLN A 88 -13.60 -1.36 -3.69
CA GLN A 88 -14.88 -1.56 -3.01
C GLN A 88 -15.25 -3.04 -2.82
N HIS A 89 -14.62 -3.93 -3.58
CA HIS A 89 -15.01 -5.35 -3.71
C HIS A 89 -13.99 -6.33 -3.13
N HIS A 90 -12.84 -5.81 -2.69
CA HIS A 90 -11.67 -6.57 -2.28
C HIS A 90 -11.30 -6.25 -0.84
N ASP A 91 -11.09 -7.28 -0.02
CA ASP A 91 -10.71 -7.20 1.40
C ASP A 91 -9.20 -7.39 1.61
N ILE A 92 -8.47 -7.71 0.55
CA ILE A 92 -7.00 -7.76 0.54
C ILE A 92 -6.55 -7.00 -0.70
N VAL A 93 -5.69 -6.00 -0.51
CA VAL A 93 -5.16 -5.21 -1.61
C VAL A 93 -3.65 -5.14 -1.48
N HIS A 94 -2.94 -5.57 -2.51
CA HIS A 94 -1.51 -5.37 -2.66
C HIS A 94 -1.26 -4.40 -3.82
N ILE A 95 -0.43 -3.39 -3.60
CA ILE A 95 -0.05 -2.41 -4.64
C ILE A 95 1.46 -2.29 -4.73
N ALA A 96 2.00 -2.66 -5.89
CA ALA A 96 3.38 -2.43 -6.30
C ALA A 96 3.41 -1.36 -7.41
N SER A 97 3.73 -0.12 -7.05
CA SER A 97 3.79 1.01 -7.97
C SER A 97 4.74 2.10 -7.45
N HIS A 98 5.10 3.06 -8.28
CA HIS A 98 5.74 4.28 -7.75
C HIS A 98 4.73 5.08 -6.91
N ALA A 99 5.24 5.80 -5.91
CA ALA A 99 4.52 6.86 -5.23
C ALA A 99 5.37 8.13 -5.21
N GLY A 100 4.71 9.27 -5.04
CA GLY A 100 5.35 10.58 -5.00
C GLY A 100 4.50 11.60 -4.27
N SER A 101 5.00 12.82 -4.18
CA SER A 101 4.27 13.98 -3.69
C SER A 101 4.18 15.05 -4.77
N ASP A 102 3.05 15.74 -4.84
CA ASP A 102 2.82 16.78 -5.83
C ASP A 102 3.01 18.17 -5.22
N ALA A 103 4.13 18.82 -5.52
CA ALA A 103 4.49 20.12 -4.94
C ALA A 103 3.46 21.21 -5.26
N ASP A 104 2.76 21.12 -6.39
CA ASP A 104 1.75 22.08 -6.82
C ASP A 104 0.40 21.87 -6.10
N ARG A 105 0.24 20.74 -5.41
CA ARG A 105 -0.96 20.39 -4.63
C ARG A 105 -0.62 20.21 -3.14
N HIS A 106 0.09 21.17 -2.56
CA HIS A 106 0.48 21.14 -1.14
C HIS A 106 1.22 19.86 -0.73
N TYR A 107 2.03 19.30 -1.64
CA TYR A 107 2.73 18.02 -1.44
C TYR A 107 1.80 16.83 -1.23
N GLU A 108 0.55 16.88 -1.73
CA GLU A 108 -0.38 15.75 -1.66
C GLU A 108 0.25 14.52 -2.31
N GLY A 109 0.26 13.41 -1.57
CA GLY A 109 0.82 12.16 -2.02
C GLY A 109 -0.04 11.50 -3.11
N HIS A 110 0.61 10.77 -4.02
CA HIS A 110 -0.06 10.05 -5.10
C HIS A 110 0.65 8.73 -5.44
N LEU A 111 -0.13 7.78 -5.98
CA LEU A 111 0.37 6.60 -6.69
C LEU A 111 0.51 6.92 -8.18
N VAL A 112 1.54 6.39 -8.81
CA VAL A 112 1.68 6.44 -10.28
C VAL A 112 1.07 5.17 -10.87
N LEU A 113 -0.01 5.36 -11.62
CA LEU A 113 -0.71 4.32 -12.35
C LEU A 113 -0.45 4.46 -13.86
N HIS A 114 -0.96 3.53 -14.66
CA HIS A 114 -0.75 3.56 -16.10
C HIS A 114 -1.27 4.83 -16.78
N ASP A 115 -2.42 5.33 -16.32
CA ASP A 115 -3.09 6.51 -16.87
C ASP A 115 -2.79 7.80 -16.09
N GLY A 116 -1.77 7.78 -15.22
CA GLY A 116 -1.29 8.95 -14.49
C GLY A 116 -1.39 8.84 -12.97
N ARG A 117 -1.46 9.98 -12.29
CA ARG A 117 -1.38 10.08 -10.83
C ARG A 117 -2.74 9.85 -10.15
N LEU A 118 -2.81 8.89 -9.23
CA LEU A 118 -3.94 8.71 -8.29
C LEU A 118 -3.57 9.31 -6.93
N HIS A 119 -4.20 10.41 -6.57
CA HIS A 119 -3.93 11.09 -5.31
C HIS A 119 -4.59 10.39 -4.13
N PHE A 120 -3.91 10.43 -2.99
CA PHE A 120 -4.34 9.74 -1.78
C PHE A 120 -5.69 10.23 -1.25
N GLY A 121 -6.03 11.51 -1.43
CA GLY A 121 -7.35 12.03 -1.09
C GLY A 121 -8.49 11.30 -1.82
N ASN A 122 -8.28 10.92 -3.08
CA ASN A 122 -9.27 10.13 -3.82
C ASN A 122 -9.42 8.73 -3.22
N ILE A 123 -8.31 8.08 -2.85
CA ILE A 123 -8.32 6.76 -2.21
C ILE A 123 -9.07 6.83 -0.87
N ALA A 124 -8.86 7.87 -0.07
CA ALA A 124 -9.56 8.05 1.21
C ALA A 124 -11.09 8.15 1.07
N THR A 125 -11.59 8.54 -0.11
CA THR A 125 -13.04 8.54 -0.40
C THR A 125 -13.56 7.19 -0.90
N ALA A 126 -12.68 6.25 -1.25
CA ALA A 126 -13.06 4.89 -1.59
C ALA A 126 -13.60 4.22 -0.32
N ARG A 127 -14.93 4.13 -0.18
CA ARG A 127 -15.53 3.34 0.89
C ARG A 127 -15.32 1.87 0.55
N ALA A 128 -14.29 1.23 1.10
CA ALA A 128 -14.15 -0.21 0.98
C ALA A 128 -15.42 -0.86 1.56
N GLY A 129 -15.99 -1.82 0.82
CA GLY A 129 -17.23 -2.48 1.24
C GLY A 129 -17.09 -3.29 2.53
N GLN A 130 -15.86 -3.68 2.88
CA GLN A 130 -15.50 -4.38 4.12
C GLN A 130 -14.13 -3.91 4.64
N ARG A 131 -13.90 -4.11 5.95
CA ARG A 131 -12.57 -3.89 6.55
C ARG A 131 -11.57 -4.90 5.99
N GLY A 132 -10.46 -4.43 5.44
CA GLY A 132 -9.49 -5.27 4.73
C GLY A 132 -8.03 -4.98 5.09
N LEU A 133 -7.11 -5.79 4.56
CA LEU A 133 -5.67 -5.57 4.66
C LEU A 133 -5.16 -4.88 3.38
N ALA A 134 -4.39 -3.81 3.53
CA ALA A 134 -3.68 -3.17 2.42
C ALA A 134 -2.17 -3.29 2.59
N PHE A 135 -1.49 -3.90 1.62
CA PHE A 135 -0.04 -3.98 1.55
C PHE A 135 0.48 -3.09 0.42
N LEU A 136 1.45 -2.24 0.73
CA LEU A 136 1.86 -1.15 -0.15
C LEU A 136 3.37 -1.23 -0.42
N SER A 137 3.74 -1.87 -1.52
CA SER A 137 5.10 -1.89 -2.09
C SER A 137 5.34 -0.66 -2.97
N ALA A 138 5.23 0.55 -2.41
CA ALA A 138 5.43 1.78 -3.17
C ALA A 138 6.62 2.61 -2.69
N CYS A 139 7.39 3.15 -3.65
CA CYS A 139 8.54 4.00 -3.34
C CYS A 139 8.06 5.30 -2.66
N GLY A 140 8.47 5.54 -1.41
CA GLY A 140 8.10 6.75 -0.67
C GLY A 140 7.01 6.58 0.40
N THR A 141 6.57 5.35 0.65
CA THR A 141 5.61 4.97 1.72
C THR A 141 5.96 5.46 3.13
N ALA A 142 7.19 5.92 3.37
CA ALA A 142 7.66 6.44 4.66
C ALA A 142 8.53 7.71 4.58
N ARG A 143 8.58 8.43 3.43
CA ARG A 143 9.40 9.65 3.33
C ARG A 143 8.60 10.89 3.77
N SER A 144 8.35 11.00 5.07
CA SER A 144 8.07 12.31 5.69
C SER A 144 9.32 13.17 5.56
N ARG A 145 9.30 14.18 4.69
CA ARG A 145 10.29 15.27 4.76
C ARG A 145 9.87 16.19 5.89
N ILE A 146 10.79 16.44 6.82
CA ILE A 146 10.62 17.11 8.11
C ILE A 146 10.13 18.58 8.01
N ASP A 147 10.03 19.16 6.80
CA ASP A 147 9.79 20.60 6.61
C ASP A 147 8.37 21.01 6.17
N VAL A 148 7.37 20.10 6.15
CA VAL A 148 5.99 20.49 5.80
C VAL A 148 5.02 20.10 6.93
N PRO A 149 4.48 21.08 7.69
CA PRO A 149 3.68 20.83 8.90
C PRO A 149 2.24 20.32 8.65
N ASP A 150 1.86 19.94 7.42
CA ASP A 150 0.49 19.54 7.08
C ASP A 150 0.40 18.21 6.31
N GLU A 151 1.22 17.23 6.71
CA GLU A 151 1.23 15.87 6.15
C GLU A 151 0.18 14.97 6.86
N SER A 152 -1.07 15.42 6.94
CA SER A 152 -2.12 14.67 7.65
C SER A 152 -2.63 13.44 6.87
N LEU A 153 -2.32 13.33 5.58
CA LEU A 153 -2.80 12.26 4.70
C LEU A 153 -1.67 11.61 3.89
N ASN A 154 -0.91 10.73 4.54
CA ASN A 154 0.01 9.82 3.88
C ASN A 154 -0.75 8.60 3.29
N LEU A 155 -0.06 7.78 2.48
CA LEU A 155 -0.66 6.64 1.79
C LEU A 155 -1.35 5.67 2.77
N LEU A 156 -0.72 5.40 3.92
CA LEU A 156 -1.28 4.54 4.96
C LEU A 156 -2.57 5.14 5.53
N SER A 157 -2.57 6.42 5.91
CA SER A 157 -3.75 7.12 6.42
C SER A 157 -4.90 7.12 5.41
N ALA A 158 -4.60 7.25 4.10
CA ALA A 158 -5.61 7.20 3.05
C ALA A 158 -6.28 5.83 2.96
N PHE A 159 -5.51 4.75 3.02
CA PHE A 159 -6.05 3.39 3.06
C PHE A 159 -6.81 3.10 4.37
N GLN A 160 -6.36 3.66 5.49
CA GLN A 160 -7.10 3.58 6.76
C GLN A 160 -8.46 4.27 6.68
N LEU A 161 -8.53 5.46 6.10
CA LEU A 161 -9.79 6.19 5.87
C LEU A 161 -10.70 5.45 4.88
N ALA A 162 -10.10 4.75 3.90
CA ALA A 162 -10.83 3.88 2.98
C ALA A 162 -11.39 2.60 3.66
N GLY A 163 -10.91 2.26 4.86
CA GLY A 163 -11.39 1.13 5.66
C GLY A 163 -10.42 -0.04 5.80
N PHE A 164 -9.18 0.09 5.29
CA PHE A 164 -8.14 -0.91 5.44
C PHE A 164 -7.38 -0.75 6.78
N GLN A 165 -6.76 -1.82 7.27
CA GLN A 165 -6.00 -1.85 8.53
C GLN A 165 -4.62 -2.44 8.36
#